data_AF-A0A6B9ZBV3-F1
#
_entry.id   AF-A0A6B9ZBV3-F1
#
_cell.length_a   1.000
_cell.length_b   1.000
_cell.length_c   1.000
_cell.angle_alpha   90.00
_cell.angle_beta   90.00
_cell.angle_gamma   90.00
#
_symmetry.space_group_name_H-M   'P 1'
#
loop_
_entity.id
_entity.type
_entity.pdbx_description
1 polymer ?
#
loop_
_entity_poly.entity_id
_entity_poly.type
_entity_poly.pdbx_seq_one_letter_code
_entity_poly.pdbx_strand_id
1 'polypeptide(L)'
;MRAKKENVREVFPATIDRLIERAQDAGKTLTDTDIAAELGIPMDTFKLYYQKDKAPAEVFDLMRKKFKQFIGTLYIERVIMSDEFDDADGDDEDQEG
;
A
#
# COMPACT_ATOMS: atom_id res chain seq x y z
N MET A 1 -5.83 27.76 7.02
CA MET A 1 -5.88 26.32 6.75
C MET A 1 -4.50 25.88 6.27
N ARG A 2 -3.69 25.25 7.13
CA ARG A 2 -2.35 24.76 6.76
C ARG A 2 -2.53 23.46 5.99
N ALA A 3 -2.25 23.45 4.69
CA ALA A 3 -2.21 22.23 3.90
C ALA A 3 -1.07 21.35 4.44
N LYS A 4 -1.41 20.30 5.19
CA LYS A 4 -0.46 19.26 5.58
C LYS A 4 0.06 18.64 4.29
N LYS A 5 1.37 18.72 4.03
CA LYS A 5 2.02 17.99 2.94
C LYS A 5 1.92 16.50 3.27
N GLU A 6 0.98 15.84 2.60
CA GLU A 6 0.76 14.40 2.68
C GLU A 6 1.97 13.65 2.08
N ASN A 7 2.69 12.88 2.89
CA ASN A 7 3.74 11.97 2.39
C ASN A 7 3.07 10.68 1.90
N VAL A 8 2.66 10.69 0.64
CA VAL A 8 2.01 9.57 -0.04
C VAL A 8 3.08 8.56 -0.47
N ARG A 9 3.01 7.32 0.02
CA ARG A 9 3.88 6.22 -0.44
C ARG A 9 3.04 5.07 -0.95
N GLU A 10 3.28 4.67 -2.19
CA GLU A 10 2.76 3.42 -2.76
C GLU A 10 3.50 2.26 -2.09
N VAL A 11 2.75 1.44 -1.34
CA VAL A 11 3.29 0.29 -0.63
C VAL A 11 2.94 -0.97 -1.41
N PHE A 12 3.96 -1.68 -1.88
CA PHE A 12 3.81 -2.87 -2.70
C PHE A 12 2.98 -3.97 -2.01
N PRO A 13 3.30 -4.43 -0.79
CA PRO A 13 2.51 -5.47 -0.14
C PRO A 13 1.03 -5.07 0.03
N ALA A 14 0.75 -3.86 0.52
CA ALA A 14 -0.61 -3.36 0.65
C ALA A 14 -1.37 -3.34 -0.69
N THR A 15 -0.69 -3.00 -1.79
CA THR A 15 -1.28 -3.04 -3.14
C THR A 15 -1.64 -4.47 -3.56
N ILE A 16 -0.78 -5.45 -3.26
CA ILE A 16 -1.00 -6.86 -3.57
C ILE A 16 -2.16 -7.44 -2.75
N ASP A 17 -2.16 -7.24 -1.43
CA ASP A 17 -3.25 -7.71 -0.57
C ASP A 17 -4.60 -7.17 -1.05
N ARG A 18 -4.66 -5.86 -1.34
CA ARG A 18 -5.87 -5.21 -1.82
C ARG A 18 -6.34 -5.72 -3.18
N LEU A 19 -5.39 -6.03 -4.06
CA LEU A 19 -5.67 -6.62 -5.37
C LEU A 19 -6.29 -8.02 -5.22
N ILE A 20 -5.74 -8.85 -4.33
CA ILE A 20 -6.24 -10.21 -4.06
C ILE A 20 -7.66 -10.14 -3.47
N GLU A 21 -7.90 -9.27 -2.49
CA GLU A 21 -9.23 -9.06 -1.91
C GLU A 21 -10.27 -8.72 -2.99
N ARG A 22 -9.97 -7.74 -3.85
CA ARG A 22 -10.88 -7.33 -4.92
C ARG A 22 -11.10 -8.39 -5.98
N ALA A 23 -10.06 -9.14 -6.31
CA ALA A 23 -10.19 -10.27 -7.21
C ALA A 23 -11.16 -11.30 -6.64
N GLN A 24 -11.01 -11.62 -5.35
CA GLN A 24 -11.87 -12.57 -4.65
C GLN A 24 -13.32 -12.09 -4.60
N ASP A 25 -13.54 -10.79 -4.33
CA ASP A 25 -14.87 -10.16 -4.36
C ASP A 25 -15.54 -10.28 -5.75
N ALA A 26 -14.74 -10.18 -6.81
CA ALA A 26 -15.16 -10.40 -8.20
C ALA A 26 -15.29 -11.89 -8.58
N GLY A 27 -15.13 -12.81 -7.63
CA GLY A 27 -15.21 -14.26 -7.86
C GLY A 27 -13.99 -14.87 -8.55
N LYS A 28 -12.85 -14.18 -8.55
CA LYS A 28 -11.59 -14.65 -9.12
C LYS A 28 -10.52 -14.83 -8.04
N THR A 29 -9.94 -16.02 -7.96
CA THR A 29 -8.76 -16.25 -7.12
C THR A 29 -7.52 -15.75 -7.85
N LEU A 30 -6.85 -14.72 -7.29
CA LEU A 30 -5.53 -14.27 -7.71
C LEU A 30 -4.52 -14.67 -6.64
N THR A 31 -3.44 -15.33 -7.02
CA THR A 31 -2.33 -15.65 -6.11
C THR A 31 -1.11 -14.80 -6.42
N ASP A 32 -0.18 -14.69 -5.47
CA ASP A 32 1.12 -14.05 -5.68
C ASP A 32 1.84 -14.54 -6.95
N THR A 33 1.71 -15.84 -7.25
CA THR A 33 2.33 -16.46 -8.43
C THR A 33 1.67 -15.97 -9.72
N ASP A 34 0.33 -15.87 -9.74
CA ASP A 34 -0.41 -15.32 -10.88
C ASP A 34 -0.05 -13.84 -11.09
N ILE A 35 0.07 -13.07 -10.00
CA ILE A 35 0.41 -11.65 -10.06
C ILE A 35 1.83 -11.47 -10.57
N ALA A 36 2.80 -12.21 -10.04
CA ALA A 36 4.19 -12.18 -10.50
C ALA A 36 4.30 -12.56 -11.99
N ALA A 37 3.59 -13.61 -12.42
CA ALA A 37 3.55 -14.05 -13.81
C ALA A 37 2.97 -12.98 -14.74
N GLU A 38 1.87 -12.33 -14.34
CA GLU A 38 1.21 -11.29 -15.14
C GLU A 38 2.06 -10.00 -15.23
N LEU A 39 2.81 -9.70 -14.17
CA LEU A 39 3.79 -8.62 -14.14
C LEU A 39 5.08 -8.96 -14.88
N GLY A 40 5.27 -10.23 -15.26
CA GLY A 40 6.47 -10.69 -15.96
C GLY A 40 7.73 -10.64 -15.09
N ILE A 41 7.59 -10.70 -13.76
CA ILE A 41 8.72 -10.67 -12.83
C ILE A 41 8.96 -12.05 -12.19
N PRO A 42 10.22 -12.42 -11.91
CA PRO A 42 10.52 -13.66 -11.19
C PRO A 42 9.86 -13.65 -9.80
N MET A 43 9.46 -14.83 -9.32
CA MET A 43 8.85 -14.96 -7.98
C MET A 43 9.79 -14.47 -6.87
N ASP A 44 11.11 -14.65 -7.01
CA ASP A 44 12.11 -14.11 -6.07
C ASP A 44 12.11 -12.57 -6.05
N THR A 45 11.94 -11.94 -7.21
CA THR A 45 11.84 -10.48 -7.33
C THR A 45 10.52 -9.98 -6.72
N PHE A 46 9.42 -10.69 -6.99
CA PHE A 46 8.13 -10.40 -6.37
C PHE A 46 8.22 -10.46 -4.84
N LYS A 47 8.79 -11.54 -4.29
CA LYS A 47 8.99 -11.69 -2.83
C LYS A 47 9.89 -10.59 -2.27
N LEU A 48 10.96 -10.23 -2.98
CA LEU A 48 11.84 -9.13 -2.58
C LEU A 48 11.06 -7.82 -2.47
N TYR A 49 10.23 -7.51 -3.46
CA TYR A 49 9.38 -6.31 -3.46
C TYR A 49 8.34 -6.35 -2.36
N TYR A 50 7.70 -7.49 -2.14
CA TYR A 50 6.72 -7.69 -1.07
C TYR A 50 7.34 -7.52 0.32
N GLN A 51 8.51 -8.10 0.56
CA GLN A 51 9.17 -8.06 1.87
C GLN A 51 9.90 -6.75 2.17
N LYS A 52 10.46 -6.08 1.16
CA LYS A 52 11.29 -4.88 1.35
C LYS A 52 10.58 -3.59 1.01
N ASP A 53 9.39 -3.66 0.40
CA ASP A 53 8.67 -2.51 -0.14
C ASP A 53 9.57 -1.63 -1.03
N LYS A 54 10.28 -2.30 -1.95
CA LYS A 54 11.25 -1.69 -2.89
C LYS A 54 10.85 -1.86 -4.35
N ALA A 55 9.56 -2.01 -4.61
CA ALA A 55 9.09 -2.09 -5.99
C ALA A 55 9.30 -0.73 -6.69
N PRO A 56 9.84 -0.73 -7.93
CA PRO A 56 9.94 0.50 -8.70
C PRO A 56 8.56 0.95 -9.20
N ALA A 57 8.42 2.24 -9.49
CA ALA A 57 7.18 2.86 -10.00
C ALA A 57 6.63 2.13 -11.25
N GLU A 58 7.51 1.65 -12.12
CA GLU A 58 7.13 0.90 -13.33
C GLU A 58 6.33 -0.37 -13.01
N VAL A 59 6.60 -1.03 -11.88
CA VAL A 59 5.87 -2.23 -11.47
C VAL A 59 4.46 -1.86 -11.00
N PHE A 60 4.30 -0.71 -10.33
CA PHE A 60 2.98 -0.20 -9.98
C PHE A 60 2.17 0.21 -11.22
N ASP A 61 2.81 0.83 -12.23
CA ASP A 61 2.17 1.13 -13.51
C ASP A 61 1.74 -0.13 -14.26
N LEU A 62 2.58 -1.17 -14.26
CA LEU A 62 2.23 -2.47 -14.83
C LEU A 62 1.03 -3.09 -14.09
N MET A 63 1.01 -3.03 -12.76
CA MET A 63 -0.15 -3.49 -11.99
C MET A 63 -1.43 -2.75 -12.37
N ARG A 64 -1.39 -1.41 -12.42
CA ARG A 64 -2.55 -0.59 -12.84
C ARG A 64 -3.03 -0.95 -14.24
N LYS A 65 -2.12 -1.24 -15.17
CA LYS A 65 -2.44 -1.58 -16.55
C LYS A 65 -3.04 -2.99 -16.68
N LYS A 66 -2.43 -3.98 -16.02
CA LYS A 66 -2.81 -5.39 -16.11
C LYS A 66 -4.06 -5.71 -15.30
N PHE A 67 -4.14 -5.17 -14.09
CA PHE A 67 -5.24 -5.43 -13.16
C PHE A 67 -6.27 -4.31 -13.13
N LYS A 68 -6.35 -3.48 -14.17
CA LYS A 68 -7.30 -2.36 -14.27
C LYS A 68 -8.74 -2.75 -13.94
N GLN A 69 -9.15 -3.96 -14.26
CA GLN A 69 -10.50 -4.47 -13.97
C GLN A 69 -10.78 -4.74 -12.48
N PHE A 70 -9.74 -5.02 -11.69
CA PHE A 70 -9.83 -5.26 -10.24
C PHE A 70 -9.43 -4.02 -9.44
N ILE A 71 -8.45 -3.27 -9.94
CA ILE A 71 -8.01 -1.99 -9.40
C ILE A 71 -9.10 -0.95 -9.67
N GLY A 72 -9.64 -0.81 -10.89
CA GLY A 72 -10.82 0.02 -11.18
C GLY A 72 -10.71 1.49 -10.73
N THR A 73 -11.16 1.77 -9.50
CA THR A 73 -11.12 3.07 -8.80
C THR A 73 -10.22 3.07 -7.55
N LEU A 74 -9.51 1.98 -7.26
CA LEU A 74 -8.36 1.96 -6.37
C LEU A 74 -7.32 2.90 -6.95
N TYR A 75 -7.39 4.15 -6.54
CA TYR A 75 -6.18 4.81 -6.09
C TYR A 75 -5.53 3.80 -5.15
N ILE A 76 -4.43 3.18 -5.59
CA ILE A 76 -3.58 2.35 -4.73
C ILE A 76 -3.53 3.07 -3.40
N GLU A 77 -4.21 2.50 -2.41
CA GLU A 77 -4.73 3.26 -1.28
C GLU A 77 -3.56 3.99 -0.63
N ARG A 78 -3.65 5.33 -0.60
CA ARG A 78 -2.84 6.18 0.27
C ARG A 78 -3.06 5.64 1.67
N VAL A 79 -2.16 4.79 2.16
CA VAL A 79 -2.20 4.31 3.53
C VAL A 79 -2.00 5.54 4.41
N ILE A 80 -3.09 6.03 5.01
CA ILE A 80 -3.02 6.98 6.11
C ILE A 80 -2.56 6.15 7.30
N MET A 81 -1.24 6.13 7.55
CA MET A 81 -0.76 5.80 8.87
C MET A 81 -1.27 6.90 9.79
N SER A 82 -2.40 6.65 10.44
CA SER A 82 -2.71 7.30 11.71
C SER A 82 -1.64 6.80 12.67
N ASP A 83 -0.52 7.51 12.69
CA ASP A 83 0.46 7.42 13.76
C ASP A 83 -0.23 7.95 15.01
N GLU A 84 -1.08 7.11 15.63
CA GLU A 84 -1.29 7.15 17.07
C GLU A 84 -0.04 6.51 17.69
N PHE A 85 1.11 7.19 17.53
CA PHE A 85 1.89 7.39 18.73
C PHE A 85 1.08 8.41 19.52
N ASP A 86 0.47 7.91 20.59
CA ASP A 86 0.13 8.67 21.78
C ASP A 86 1.42 9.37 22.24
N ASP A 87 1.79 10.46 21.54
CA ASP A 87 2.57 11.53 22.12
C ASP A 87 1.64 12.04 23.22
N ALA A 88 1.89 11.56 24.44
CA ALA A 88 1.30 12.06 25.66
C ALA A 88 1.55 13.57 25.71
N ASP A 89 0.61 14.33 25.13
CA ASP A 89 0.49 15.77 25.25
C ASP A 89 -0.05 16.03 26.65
N GLY A 90 0.77 16.68 27.48
CA GLY A 90 0.40 16.96 28.86
C GLY A 90 1.52 17.66 29.60
N ASP A 91 2.07 18.69 28.97
CA ASP A 91 2.70 19.81 29.66
C ASP A 91 1.73 20.40 30.69
N ASP A 92 2.32 21.04 31.71
CA ASP A 92 1.77 22.14 32.49
C ASP A 92 1.31 21.90 33.95
N GLU A 93 2.06 22.59 34.83
CA GLU A 93 1.62 23.33 36.03
C GLU A 93 1.25 22.59 37.32
N ASP A 94 2.27 22.37 38.17
CA ASP A 94 2.10 22.49 39.63
C ASP A 94 2.84 23.76 40.12
N GLN A 95 2.07 24.84 40.21
CA GLN A 95 2.38 26.08 40.91
C GLN A 95 1.87 25.94 42.36
N GLU A 96 2.72 26.16 43.36
CA GLU A 96 2.40 26.96 44.57
C GLU A 96 3.63 27.05 45.50
N GLY A 97 4.12 28.29 45.69
CA GLY A 97 5.14 28.68 46.65
C GLY A 97 5.07 30.18 46.90
#